data_AF-A0A2E8GXH9-F1
#
_entry.id   AF-A0A2E8GXH9-F1
#
_cell.length_a   1.000
_cell.length_b   1.000
_cell.length_c   1.000
_cell.angle_alpha   90.00
_cell.angle_beta   90.00
_cell.angle_gamma   90.00
#
_symmetry.space_group_name_H-M   'P 1'
#
loop_
_entity.id
_entity.type
_entity.pdbx_description
1 polymer ?
#
loop_
_entity_poly.entity_id
_entity_poly.type
_entity_poly.pdbx_seq_one_letter_code
_entity_poly.pdbx_strand_id
1 'polypeptide(L)'
;MRVLLQRVSRAQVTIDGDLSGRIGAGLVALVGVHGNDGLRDAHFCADKSAHLRIFADDEGRFDRSLLEVAGQVLAVSQFTLYGECRKGRRPFFGEAADPAVAEPLYVAYMDRLRQEHGLTVACGVFGAHMDLEIHNDGPVTLVIDSPASPTVDR
;
A
#
# COMPACT_ATOMS: atom_id res chain seq x y z
N MET A 1 -6.77 -8.13 -2.01
CA MET A 1 -6.17 -6.79 -1.93
C MET A 1 -4.77 -6.89 -2.47
N ARG A 2 -4.35 -5.91 -3.25
CA ARG A 2 -2.99 -5.82 -3.78
C ARG A 2 -2.31 -4.59 -3.23
N VAL A 3 -1.11 -4.73 -2.70
CA VAL A 3 -0.29 -3.60 -2.26
C VAL A 3 1.04 -3.66 -2.97
N LEU A 4 1.37 -2.61 -3.73
CA LEU A 4 2.72 -2.39 -4.22
C LEU A 4 3.46 -1.56 -3.17
N LEU A 5 4.45 -2.18 -2.54
CA LEU A 5 5.30 -1.58 -1.52
C LEU A 5 6.62 -1.11 -2.12
N GLN A 6 7.04 0.08 -1.73
CA GLN A 6 8.31 0.68 -2.09
C GLN A 6 9.04 1.12 -0.84
N ARG A 7 10.26 0.63 -0.63
CA ARG A 7 11.13 1.13 0.43
C ARG A 7 11.65 2.50 0.05
N VAL A 8 11.49 3.49 0.94
CA VAL A 8 11.83 4.87 0.67
C VAL A 8 12.71 5.46 1.77
N SER A 9 13.57 6.39 1.37
CA SER A 9 14.31 7.27 2.29
C SER A 9 13.47 8.47 2.74
N ARG A 10 12.53 8.88 1.89
CA ARG A 10 11.48 9.88 2.14
C ARG A 10 10.40 9.78 1.07
N ALA A 11 9.18 10.21 1.39
CA ALA A 11 8.12 10.38 0.40
C ALA A 11 7.10 11.43 0.82
N GLN A 12 6.40 12.03 -0.14
CA GLN A 12 5.28 12.91 0.13
C GLN A 12 4.20 12.84 -0.94
N VAL A 13 3.00 13.27 -0.56
CA VAL A 13 1.84 13.43 -1.43
C VAL A 13 1.32 14.86 -1.31
N THR A 14 1.02 15.45 -2.47
CA THR A 14 0.41 16.78 -2.58
C THR A 14 -0.89 16.70 -3.38
N ILE A 15 -1.81 17.63 -3.10
CA ILE A 15 -3.10 17.80 -3.78
C ILE A 15 -3.21 19.27 -4.14
N ASP A 16 -3.37 19.57 -5.42
CA ASP A 16 -3.38 20.95 -5.94
C ASP A 16 -2.14 21.78 -5.51
N GLY A 17 -1.00 21.10 -5.31
CA GLY A 17 0.26 21.70 -4.84
C GLY A 17 0.41 21.80 -3.32
N ASP A 18 -0.66 21.56 -2.55
CA ASP A 18 -0.64 21.60 -1.08
C ASP A 18 -0.23 20.25 -0.48
N LEU A 19 0.60 20.30 0.57
CA LEU A 19 1.09 19.09 1.24
C LEU A 19 -0.03 18.39 2.02
N SER A 20 -0.42 17.19 1.58
CA SER A 20 -1.42 16.36 2.26
C SER A 20 -0.78 15.34 3.20
N GLY A 21 0.41 14.82 2.87
CA GLY A 21 1.08 13.81 3.69
C GLY A 21 2.56 13.69 3.36
N ARG A 22 3.38 13.40 4.38
CA ARG A 22 4.83 13.23 4.25
C ARG A 22 5.34 12.19 5.23
N ILE A 23 6.34 11.43 4.80
CA ILE A 23 7.12 10.53 5.64
C ILE A 23 8.63 10.70 5.41
N GLY A 24 9.40 10.33 6.44
CA GLY A 24 10.84 10.05 6.33
C GLY A 24 11.11 8.63 5.82
N ALA A 25 12.09 7.95 6.40
CA ALA A 25 12.41 6.58 6.04
C ALA A 25 11.26 5.62 6.34
N GLY A 26 10.96 4.71 5.42
CA GLY A 26 9.86 3.78 5.58
C GLY A 26 9.35 3.18 4.28
N LEU A 27 8.03 3.10 4.13
CA LEU A 27 7.36 2.52 2.98
C LEU A 27 6.36 3.48 2.34
N VAL A 28 6.36 3.54 1.01
CA VAL A 28 5.18 3.93 0.24
C VAL A 28 4.38 2.68 -0.07
N ALA A 29 3.09 2.69 0.25
CA ALA A 29 2.15 1.61 -0.01
C ALA A 29 1.09 2.09 -1.00
N LEU A 30 1.17 1.66 -2.25
CA LEU A 30 0.11 1.84 -3.23
C LEU A 30 -0.90 0.70 -3.04
N VAL A 31 -2.10 1.03 -2.57
CA VAL A 31 -3.11 0.07 -2.11
C VAL A 31 -4.25 -0.03 -3.13
N GLY A 32 -4.35 -1.19 -3.79
CA GLY A 32 -5.43 -1.54 -4.69
C GLY A 32 -6.40 -2.51 -4.02
N VAL A 33 -7.69 -2.30 -4.21
CA VAL A 33 -8.76 -3.16 -3.68
C VAL A 33 -9.46 -3.87 -4.83
N HIS A 34 -9.60 -5.19 -4.73
CA HIS A 34 -10.37 -6.03 -5.65
C HIS A 34 -11.85 -6.07 -5.25
N GLY A 35 -12.77 -6.24 -6.21
CA GLY A 35 -14.22 -6.29 -5.94
C GLY A 35 -14.69 -7.37 -4.96
N ASN A 36 -13.86 -8.39 -4.71
CA ASN A 36 -14.14 -9.51 -3.79
C ASN A 36 -13.37 -9.41 -2.46
N ASP A 37 -12.63 -8.34 -2.23
CA ASP A 37 -11.88 -8.18 -1.00
C ASP A 37 -12.80 -7.92 0.20
N GLY A 38 -12.36 -8.37 1.36
CA GLY A 38 -12.96 -8.04 2.63
C GLY A 38 -11.95 -7.55 3.67
N LEU A 39 -12.43 -7.37 4.90
CA LEU A 39 -11.62 -6.87 6.00
C LEU A 39 -10.38 -7.74 6.28
N ARG A 40 -10.51 -9.06 6.09
CA ARG A 40 -9.40 -10.01 6.26
C ARG A 40 -8.25 -9.72 5.30
N ASP A 41 -8.55 -9.34 4.06
CA ASP A 41 -7.55 -9.03 3.04
C ASP A 41 -6.79 -7.75 3.40
N ALA A 42 -7.52 -6.72 3.85
CA ALA A 42 -6.93 -5.48 4.35
C ALA A 42 -5.96 -5.74 5.52
N HIS A 43 -6.41 -6.50 6.52
CA HIS A 43 -5.58 -6.83 7.67
C HIS A 43 -4.35 -7.67 7.29
N PHE A 44 -4.52 -8.67 6.41
CA PHE A 44 -3.41 -9.48 5.92
C PHE A 44 -2.33 -8.63 5.24
N CYS A 45 -2.74 -7.75 4.33
CA CYS A 45 -1.80 -6.87 3.62
C CYS A 45 -1.11 -5.89 4.56
N ALA A 46 -1.83 -5.33 5.53
CA ALA A 46 -1.26 -4.43 6.54
C ALA A 46 -0.22 -5.15 7.41
N ASP A 47 -0.58 -6.32 7.96
CA ASP A 47 0.32 -7.13 8.78
C ASP A 47 1.58 -7.54 7.99
N LYS A 48 1.42 -7.96 6.73
CA LYS A 48 2.57 -8.23 5.85
C LYS A 48 3.43 -6.99 5.60
N SER A 49 2.82 -5.84 5.38
CA SER A 49 3.55 -4.58 5.15
C SER A 49 4.41 -4.20 6.36
N ALA A 50 3.88 -4.37 7.59
CA ALA A 50 4.58 -4.05 8.82
C ALA A 50 5.77 -5.00 9.09
N HIS A 51 5.62 -6.30 8.78
CA HIS A 51 6.57 -7.34 9.20
C HIS A 51 7.58 -7.79 8.14
N LEU A 52 7.45 -7.39 6.86
CA LEU A 52 8.41 -7.77 5.83
C LEU A 52 9.83 -7.30 6.18
N ARG A 53 10.79 -8.24 6.18
CA ARG A 53 12.20 -7.99 6.52
C ARG A 53 12.96 -7.48 5.31
N ILE A 54 12.76 -6.21 5.00
CA ILE A 54 13.27 -5.55 3.78
C ILE A 54 14.15 -4.34 4.07
N PHE A 55 14.45 -4.07 5.34
CA PHE A 55 15.41 -3.07 5.78
C PHE A 55 16.73 -3.73 6.19
N ALA A 56 17.83 -3.00 6.04
CA ALA A 56 19.15 -3.50 6.35
C ALA A 56 19.36 -3.68 7.87
N ASP A 57 19.95 -4.81 8.28
CA ASP A 57 20.57 -4.99 9.58
C ASP A 57 21.94 -4.29 9.65
N ASP A 58 22.67 -4.44 10.76
CA ASP A 58 23.98 -3.81 10.95
C ASP A 58 25.08 -4.41 10.04
N GLU A 59 24.81 -5.56 9.42
CA GLU A 59 25.68 -6.22 8.44
C GLU A 59 25.27 -5.93 6.99
N GLY A 60 24.24 -5.09 6.79
CA GLY A 60 23.72 -4.72 5.47
C GLY A 60 22.78 -5.74 4.83
N ARG A 61 22.39 -6.81 5.53
CA ARG A 61 21.44 -7.81 5.03
C ARG A 61 20.00 -7.36 5.25
N PHE A 62 19.09 -7.74 4.36
CA PHE A 62 17.67 -7.46 4.54
C PHE A 62 17.07 -8.37 5.61
N ASP A 63 17.14 -7.90 6.85
CA ASP A 63 16.72 -8.67 8.01
C ASP A 63 16.07 -7.80 9.10
N ARG A 64 15.63 -6.58 8.77
CA ARG A 64 14.79 -5.77 9.67
C ARG A 64 13.45 -5.44 9.00
N SER A 65 12.39 -5.50 9.79
CA SER A 65 11.05 -5.07 9.42
C SER A 65 10.86 -3.57 9.59
N LEU A 66 9.74 -3.04 9.07
CA LEU A 66 9.40 -1.62 9.25
C LEU A 66 9.32 -1.25 10.74
N LEU A 67 8.80 -2.16 11.56
CA LEU A 67 8.67 -2.00 13.02
C LEU A 67 10.04 -1.88 13.70
N GLU A 68 10.97 -2.77 13.34
CA GLU A 68 12.31 -2.80 13.93
C GLU A 68 13.14 -1.55 13.60
N VAL A 69 12.86 -0.90 12.46
CA VAL A 69 13.52 0.36 12.07
C VAL A 69 12.74 1.62 12.47
N ALA A 70 11.62 1.46 13.19
CA ALA A 70 10.70 2.55 13.55
C ALA A 70 10.31 3.44 12.35
N GLY A 71 10.13 2.81 11.18
CA GLY A 71 9.83 3.51 9.94
C GLY A 71 8.37 3.95 9.85
N GLN A 72 8.07 4.74 8.83
CA GLN A 72 6.74 5.32 8.60
C GLN A 72 6.10 4.74 7.33
N VAL A 73 4.78 4.91 7.17
CA VAL A 73 4.06 4.51 5.95
C VAL A 73 3.38 5.71 5.32
N LEU A 74 3.50 5.86 4.00
CA LEU A 74 2.64 6.72 3.18
C LEU A 74 1.74 5.80 2.36
N ALA A 75 0.47 5.67 2.76
CA ALA A 75 -0.51 4.84 2.09
C ALA A 75 -1.30 5.66 1.06
N VAL A 76 -1.40 5.17 -0.18
CA VAL A 76 -2.10 5.87 -1.28
C VAL A 76 -3.03 4.88 -1.99
N SER A 77 -4.30 5.24 -2.17
CA SER A 77 -5.23 4.42 -2.94
C SER A 77 -4.82 4.34 -4.42
N GLN A 78 -4.70 3.13 -4.98
CA GLN A 78 -4.21 2.90 -6.34
C GLN A 78 -5.01 1.79 -7.05
N PHE A 79 -6.22 2.10 -7.51
CA PHE A 79 -7.09 1.14 -8.21
C PHE A 79 -6.45 0.56 -9.49
N THR A 80 -5.52 1.30 -10.12
CA THR A 80 -4.86 0.88 -11.36
C THR A 80 -3.93 -0.33 -11.20
N LEU A 81 -3.67 -0.78 -9.96
CA LEU A 81 -2.98 -2.06 -9.72
C LEU A 81 -3.77 -3.27 -10.24
N TYR A 82 -5.07 -3.10 -10.51
CA TYR A 82 -5.95 -4.06 -11.19
C TYR A 82 -6.20 -3.68 -12.66
N GLY A 83 -5.30 -2.90 -13.27
CA GLY A 83 -5.35 -2.58 -14.69
C GLY A 83 -4.87 -3.75 -15.56
N GLU A 84 -5.77 -4.32 -16.36
CA GLU A 84 -5.45 -5.32 -17.36
C GLU A 84 -5.00 -4.66 -18.67
N CYS A 85 -3.74 -4.88 -19.03
CA CYS A 85 -3.12 -4.31 -20.24
C CYS A 85 -2.90 -5.34 -21.36
N ARG A 86 -3.50 -6.54 -21.28
CA ARG A 86 -3.24 -7.64 -22.23
C ARG A 86 -3.88 -7.42 -23.61
N LYS A 87 -5.00 -6.68 -23.68
CA LYS A 87 -5.76 -6.47 -24.92
C LYS A 87 -5.79 -4.99 -25.31
N GLY A 88 -5.35 -4.68 -26.52
CA GLY A 88 -5.39 -3.32 -27.07
C GLY A 88 -4.45 -2.34 -26.37
N ARG A 89 -4.76 -1.04 -26.43
CA ARG A 89 -3.93 0.05 -25.87
C ARG A 89 -4.55 0.73 -24.65
N ARG A 90 -5.82 0.44 -24.34
CA ARG A 90 -6.56 1.03 -23.21
C ARG A 90 -6.67 -0.03 -22.10
N PRO A 91 -6.12 0.22 -20.90
CA PRO A 91 -6.28 -0.71 -19.78
C PRO A 91 -7.76 -0.89 -19.40
N PHE A 92 -8.10 -2.10 -18.95
CA PHE A 92 -9.40 -2.42 -18.37
C PHE A 92 -9.27 -2.62 -16.86
N PHE A 93 -10.21 -2.09 -16.07
CA PHE A 93 -10.11 -2.06 -14.60
C PHE A 93 -11.25 -2.82 -13.91
N GLY A 94 -11.89 -3.78 -14.58
CA GLY A 94 -13.09 -4.46 -14.06
C GLY A 94 -12.88 -5.31 -12.81
N GLU A 95 -11.63 -5.60 -12.44
CA GLU A 95 -11.29 -6.30 -11.19
C GLU A 95 -11.19 -5.35 -9.99
N ALA A 96 -11.02 -4.04 -10.21
CA ALA A 96 -10.98 -3.07 -9.13
C ALA A 96 -12.36 -2.93 -8.47
N ALA A 97 -12.37 -2.82 -7.14
CA ALA A 97 -13.59 -2.54 -6.39
C ALA A 97 -14.14 -1.14 -6.68
N ASP A 98 -15.47 -1.00 -6.62
CA ASP A 98 -16.13 0.30 -6.61
C ASP A 98 -15.68 1.13 -5.39
N PRO A 99 -15.64 2.47 -5.49
CA PRO A 99 -15.23 3.37 -4.41
C PRO A 99 -15.89 3.08 -3.05
N ALA A 100 -17.19 2.78 -3.04
CA ALA A 100 -17.96 2.51 -1.83
C ALA A 100 -17.50 1.24 -1.08
N VAL A 101 -16.84 0.31 -1.77
CA VAL A 101 -16.24 -0.90 -1.18
C VAL A 101 -14.75 -0.66 -0.92
N ALA A 102 -14.06 0.01 -1.84
CA ALA A 102 -12.63 0.23 -1.77
C ALA A 102 -12.21 1.15 -0.62
N GLU A 103 -12.93 2.26 -0.40
CA GLU A 103 -12.55 3.26 0.61
C GLU A 103 -12.57 2.69 2.04
N PRO A 104 -13.62 1.98 2.50
CA PRO A 104 -13.61 1.35 3.83
C PRO A 104 -12.46 0.35 4.03
N LEU A 105 -12.10 -0.42 2.99
CA LEU A 105 -11.02 -1.41 3.08
C LEU A 105 -9.63 -0.77 3.05
N TYR A 106 -9.46 0.32 2.30
CA TYR A 106 -8.26 1.15 2.34
C TYR A 106 -8.07 1.79 3.72
N VAL A 107 -9.14 2.33 4.32
CA VAL A 107 -9.12 2.85 5.70
C VAL A 107 -8.76 1.74 6.68
N ALA A 108 -9.37 0.56 6.56
CA ALA A 108 -9.07 -0.57 7.43
C ALA A 108 -7.60 -1.04 7.34
N TYR A 109 -7.00 -1.01 6.15
CA TYR A 109 -5.56 -1.26 5.98
C TYR A 109 -4.72 -0.26 6.79
N MET A 110 -5.03 1.03 6.70
CA MET A 110 -4.30 2.07 7.45
C MET A 110 -4.52 1.96 8.96
N ASP A 111 -5.76 1.72 9.39
CA ASP A 111 -6.11 1.62 10.80
C ASP A 111 -5.48 0.40 11.46
N ARG A 112 -5.37 -0.72 10.74
CA ARG A 112 -4.61 -1.89 11.19
C ARG A 112 -3.15 -1.54 11.47
N LEU A 113 -2.49 -0.81 10.56
CA LEU A 113 -1.10 -0.36 10.75
C LEU A 113 -0.96 0.58 11.96
N ARG A 114 -1.92 1.49 12.16
CA ARG A 114 -1.87 2.44 13.27
C ARG A 114 -2.16 1.78 14.62
N GLN A 115 -3.27 1.05 14.72
CA GLN A 115 -3.83 0.60 15.98
C GLN A 115 -3.14 -0.66 16.52
N GLU A 116 -2.82 -1.62 15.66
CA GLU A 116 -2.23 -2.89 16.10
C GLU A 116 -0.70 -2.86 16.09
N HIS A 117 -0.10 -2.06 15.20
CA HIS A 117 1.35 -2.02 15.03
C HIS A 117 1.99 -0.71 15.52
N GLY A 118 1.19 0.28 15.92
CA GLY A 118 1.70 1.56 16.44
C GLY A 118 2.47 2.39 15.41
N LEU A 119 2.29 2.12 14.11
CA LEU A 119 3.03 2.80 13.04
C LEU A 119 2.47 4.21 12.78
N THR A 120 3.37 5.13 12.45
CA THR A 120 2.98 6.42 11.88
C THR A 120 2.59 6.24 10.42
N VAL A 121 1.33 6.54 10.09
CA VAL A 121 0.79 6.38 8.73
C VAL A 121 0.26 7.72 8.22
N ALA A 122 0.97 8.29 7.26
CA ALA A 122 0.48 9.38 6.41
C ALA A 122 -0.34 8.81 5.24
N CYS A 123 -1.21 9.64 4.66
CA CYS A 123 -2.04 9.25 3.52
C CYS A 123 -2.32 10.44 2.62
N GLY A 124 -2.74 10.15 1.39
CA GLY A 124 -3.39 11.14 0.52
C GLY A 124 -4.89 11.25 0.83
N VAL A 125 -5.64 11.74 -0.15
CA VAL A 125 -7.12 11.78 -0.11
C VAL A 125 -7.65 10.77 -1.12
N PHE A 126 -8.50 9.85 -0.65
CA PHE A 126 -9.07 8.81 -1.49
C PHE A 126 -9.82 9.43 -2.68
N GLY A 127 -9.56 8.95 -3.89
CA GLY A 127 -10.21 9.42 -5.12
C GLY A 127 -9.77 10.80 -5.61
N ALA A 128 -8.93 11.53 -4.87
CA ALA A 128 -8.38 12.80 -5.34
C ALA A 128 -7.28 12.58 -6.40
N HIS A 129 -7.07 13.58 -7.24
CA HIS A 129 -5.84 13.66 -8.03
C HIS A 129 -4.69 14.03 -7.09
N MET A 130 -3.57 13.30 -7.20
CA MET A 130 -2.46 13.38 -6.26
C MET A 130 -1.14 13.36 -7.01
N ASP A 131 -0.22 14.22 -6.59
CA ASP A 131 1.18 14.18 -7.02
C ASP A 131 2.03 13.54 -5.93
N LEU A 132 2.82 12.53 -6.30
CA LEU A 132 3.66 11.75 -5.39
C LEU A 132 5.14 11.98 -5.66
N GLU A 133 5.87 12.38 -4.62
CA GLU A 133 7.33 12.32 -4.62
C GLU A 133 7.79 11.09 -3.84
N ILE A 134 8.47 10.17 -4.53
CA ILE A 134 8.88 8.87 -3.98
C ILE A 134 10.39 8.72 -4.16
N HIS A 135 11.15 8.84 -3.06
CA HIS A 135 12.59 8.61 -3.09
C HIS A 135 12.89 7.17 -2.69
N ASN A 136 12.75 6.28 -3.68
CA ASN A 136 13.06 4.86 -3.53
C ASN A 136 14.48 4.65 -3.00
N ASP A 137 14.60 3.80 -1.98
CA ASP A 137 15.84 3.43 -1.32
C ASP A 137 16.20 1.98 -1.64
N GLY A 138 17.19 1.78 -2.49
CA GLY A 138 17.63 0.47 -3.00
C GLY A 138 17.88 0.47 -4.51
N PRO A 139 16.84 0.48 -5.36
CA PRO A 139 15.42 0.45 -4.99
C PRO A 139 14.95 -0.96 -4.55
N VAL A 140 14.03 -1.00 -3.58
CA VAL A 140 13.31 -2.22 -3.20
C VAL A 140 11.82 -2.00 -3.50
N THR A 141 11.24 -2.87 -4.32
CA THR A 141 9.83 -2.82 -4.69
C THR A 141 9.24 -4.22 -4.69
N LEU A 142 8.15 -4.41 -3.97
CA LEU A 142 7.49 -5.70 -3.79
C LEU A 142 5.99 -5.57 -3.98
N VAL A 143 5.35 -6.66 -4.38
CA VAL A 143 3.88 -6.75 -4.45
C VAL A 143 3.41 -7.76 -3.42
N ILE A 144 2.46 -7.36 -2.59
CA ILE A 144 1.70 -8.25 -1.70
C ILE A 144 0.33 -8.43 -2.33
N ASP A 145 -0.03 -9.67 -2.66
CA ASP A 145 -1.40 -10.05 -2.95
C ASP A 145 -1.96 -10.81 -1.74
N SER A 146 -3.11 -10.38 -1.23
CA SER A 146 -3.82 -11.17 -0.22
C SER A 146 -4.26 -12.51 -0.83
N PRO A 147 -4.32 -13.58 -0.03
CA PRO A 147 -4.80 -14.87 -0.52
C PRO A 147 -6.22 -14.71 -1.05
N ALA A 148 -6.52 -15.30 -2.20
CA ALA A 148 -7.90 -15.39 -2.65
C ALA A 148 -8.76 -16.02 -1.54
N SER A 149 -9.87 -15.37 -1.19
CA SER A 149 -10.89 -16.04 -0.39
C SER A 149 -11.29 -17.32 -1.13
N PRO A 150 -11.31 -18.50 -0.47
CA PRO A 150 -11.68 -19.73 -1.14
C PRO A 150 -13.04 -19.51 -1.78
N THR A 151 -13.09 -19.61 -3.11
CA THR A 151 -14.33 -19.60 -3.85
C THR A 151 -15.17 -20.76 -3.33
N VAL A 152 -16.29 -20.45 -2.67
CA VAL A 152 -17.35 -21.44 -2.52
C VAL A 152 -17.83 -21.68 -3.95
N ASP A 153 -17.45 -22.83 -4.51
CA ASP A 153 -18.04 -23.33 -5.76
C ASP A 153 -19.57 -23.20 -5.62
N ARG A 154 -20.17 -22.39 -6.50
CA ARG A 154 -21.62 -22.25 -6.62
C ARG A 154 -22.12 -23.12 -7.75
#